data_AF-A0A979GR84-F1
#
_entry.id   AF-A0A979GR84-F1
#
_cell.length_a   1.000
_cell.length_b   1.000
_cell.length_c   1.000
_cell.angle_alpha   90.00
_cell.angle_beta   90.00
_cell.angle_gamma   90.00
#
_symmetry.space_group_name_H-M   'P 1'
#
loop_
_entity.id
_entity.type
_entity.pdbx_description
1 polymer ?
#
loop_
_entity_poly.entity_id
_entity_poly.type
_entity_poly.pdbx_seq_one_letter_code
_entity_poly.pdbx_strand_id
1 'polypeptide(L)'
;MLRICFVNQYYVLLYVPVRGGAECVFTFRNDFLPAGMFRYSGLFPSTISERRSYTLNARENATASAIFRKLEEEDHSDYPYAKELQRTYLIELMHLLLKIRN
;
A
#
# COMPACT_ATOMS: atom_id res chain seq x y z
N MET A 1 6.62 9.93 2.29
CA MET A 1 6.44 9.64 0.84
C MET A 1 6.01 8.19 0.70
N LEU A 2 5.10 7.89 -0.22
CA LEU A 2 4.71 6.52 -0.56
C LEU A 2 4.93 6.26 -2.05
N ARG A 3 5.45 5.09 -2.40
CA ARG A 3 5.66 4.66 -3.78
C ARG A 3 5.01 3.31 -4.04
N ILE A 4 4.47 3.14 -5.25
CA ILE A 4 3.94 1.88 -5.77
C ILE A 4 4.70 1.54 -7.05
N CYS A 5 5.24 0.34 -7.11
CA CYS A 5 5.89 -0.23 -8.29
C CYS A 5 5.24 -1.58 -8.63
N PHE A 6 5.38 -2.02 -9.87
CA PHE A 6 4.92 -3.35 -10.31
C PHE A 6 6.11 -4.16 -10.84
N VAL A 7 6.36 -5.35 -10.29
CA VAL A 7 7.48 -6.21 -10.68
C VAL A 7 7.01 -7.67 -10.68
N ASN A 8 7.17 -8.37 -11.82
CA ASN A 8 6.90 -9.81 -11.94
C ASN A 8 5.55 -10.28 -11.34
N GLN A 9 4.43 -9.61 -11.63
CA GLN A 9 3.09 -9.89 -11.07
C GLN A 9 2.87 -9.44 -9.61
N TYR A 10 3.83 -8.77 -8.99
CA TYR A 10 3.71 -8.21 -7.65
C TYR A 10 3.66 -6.69 -7.67
N TYR A 11 2.79 -6.13 -6.84
CA TYR A 11 2.90 -4.75 -6.43
C TYR A 11 3.84 -4.64 -5.23
N VAL A 12 4.72 -3.66 -5.30
CA VAL A 12 5.66 -3.30 -4.23
C VAL A 12 5.27 -1.92 -3.73
N LEU A 13 4.92 -1.85 -2.45
CA LEU A 13 4.67 -0.61 -1.72
C LEU A 13 5.92 -0.25 -0.93
N LEU A 14 6.46 0.93 -1.17
CA LEU A 14 7.54 1.51 -0.38
C LEU A 14 7.01 2.74 0.35
N TYR A 15 7.08 2.72 1.68
CA TYR A 15 6.67 3.83 2.52
C TYR A 15 7.86 4.39 3.30
N VAL A 16 8.09 5.69 3.13
CA VAL A 16 9.13 6.45 3.83
C VAL A 16 8.45 7.49 4.73
N PRO A 17 8.43 7.31 6.05
CA PRO A 17 7.74 8.22 6.97
C PRO A 17 8.42 9.60 7.03
N VAL A 18 7.63 10.67 7.14
CA VAL A 18 8.13 12.06 7.13
C VAL A 18 8.99 12.41 8.37
N ARG A 19 8.79 11.74 9.51
CA ARG A 19 9.46 12.08 10.79
C ARG A 19 10.51 11.07 11.24
N GLY A 20 11.34 10.56 10.31
CA GLY A 20 12.55 9.81 10.66
C GLY A 20 12.33 8.39 11.21
N GLY A 21 11.30 7.68 10.73
CA GLY A 21 11.08 6.26 11.03
C GLY A 21 11.73 5.33 10.00
N ALA A 22 11.68 4.02 10.26
CA ALA A 22 12.15 3.00 9.32
C ALA A 22 11.31 3.01 8.03
N GLU A 23 11.96 2.71 6.91
CA GLU A 23 11.27 2.48 5.65
C GLU A 23 10.51 1.16 5.73
N CYS A 24 9.26 1.15 5.28
CA CYS A 24 8.44 -0.06 5.23
C CYS A 24 8.28 -0.51 3.78
N VAL A 25 8.52 -1.79 3.53
CA VAL A 25 8.26 -2.43 2.24
C VAL A 25 7.17 -3.47 2.43
N PHE A 26 6.13 -3.42 1.60
CA PHE A 26 5.10 -4.43 1.58
C PHE A 26 4.84 -4.89 0.15
N THR A 27 4.74 -6.21 -0.06
CA THR A 27 4.56 -6.80 -1.38
C THR A 27 3.31 -7.65 -1.45
N PHE A 28 2.53 -7.52 -2.51
CA PHE A 28 1.36 -8.38 -2.75
C PHE A 28 1.20 -8.71 -4.22
N ARG A 29 0.63 -9.89 -4.52
CA ARG A 29 0.33 -10.30 -5.90
C ARG A 29 -0.77 -9.44 -6.51
N ASN A 30 -0.77 -9.29 -7.84
CA ASN A 30 -1.78 -8.53 -8.56
C ASN A 30 -3.20 -9.12 -8.53
N ASP A 31 -3.39 -10.32 -7.97
CA ASP A 31 -4.69 -10.94 -7.72
C ASP A 31 -5.12 -10.85 -6.24
N PHE A 32 -4.31 -10.21 -5.38
CA PHE A 32 -4.57 -10.15 -3.94
C PHE A 32 -5.73 -9.21 -3.58
N LEU A 33 -5.86 -8.10 -4.30
CA LEU A 33 -6.95 -7.14 -4.12
C LEU A 33 -8.17 -7.51 -4.98
N PRO A 34 -9.39 -7.12 -4.57
CA PRO A 34 -10.57 -7.32 -5.38
C PRO A 34 -10.40 -6.76 -6.80
N ALA A 35 -10.76 -7.53 -7.82
CA ALA A 35 -10.55 -7.16 -9.24
C ALA A 35 -11.10 -5.76 -9.59
N GLY A 36 -12.22 -5.38 -8.98
CA GLY A 36 -12.84 -4.07 -9.15
C GLY A 36 -11.97 -2.89 -8.71
N MET A 37 -10.91 -3.09 -7.92
CA MET A 37 -9.98 -2.02 -7.55
C MET A 37 -9.05 -1.61 -8.69
N PHE A 38 -8.69 -2.53 -9.59
CA PHE A 38 -7.76 -2.23 -10.68
C PHE A 38 -8.34 -1.31 -11.75
N ARG A 39 -9.65 -1.02 -11.69
CA ARG A 39 -10.28 0.05 -12.48
C ARG A 39 -9.69 1.43 -12.18
N TYR A 40 -9.10 1.62 -11.00
CA TYR A 40 -8.38 2.84 -10.64
C TYR A 40 -6.94 2.78 -11.15
N SER A 41 -6.75 2.74 -12.48
CA SER A 41 -5.44 2.65 -13.16
C SER A 41 -4.45 3.75 -12.76
N GLY A 42 -4.96 4.86 -12.25
CA GLY A 42 -4.17 5.91 -11.65
C GLY A 42 -3.32 5.45 -10.44
N LEU A 43 -3.81 4.49 -9.66
CA LEU A 43 -3.11 3.95 -8.49
C LEU A 43 -2.07 2.89 -8.83
N PHE A 44 -2.38 2.04 -9.80
CA PHE A 44 -1.64 0.81 -10.06
C PHE A 44 -0.74 0.97 -11.28
N PRO A 45 0.60 0.93 -11.11
CA PRO A 45 1.51 0.80 -12.24
C PRO A 45 1.18 -0.46 -13.04
N SER A 46 1.17 -0.32 -14.37
CA SER A 46 0.84 -1.39 -15.31
C SER A 46 2.09 -2.07 -15.89
N THR A 47 3.25 -1.42 -15.78
CA THR A 47 4.52 -1.90 -16.33
C THR A 47 5.66 -1.73 -15.32
N ILE A 48 6.75 -2.48 -15.50
CA ILE A 48 7.91 -2.46 -14.60
C ILE A 48 8.60 -1.09 -14.57
N SER A 49 8.60 -0.38 -15.70
CA SER A 49 9.14 0.98 -15.80
C SER A 49 8.28 2.04 -15.12
N GLU A 50 7.03 1.72 -14.79
CA GLU A 50 6.08 2.66 -14.22
C GLU A 50 6.14 2.65 -12.69
N ARG A 51 6.14 3.85 -12.11
CA ARG A 51 6.06 4.06 -10.66
C ARG A 51 5.04 5.14 -10.34
N ARG A 52 4.30 4.96 -9.25
CA ARG A 52 3.44 6.00 -8.67
C ARG A 52 4.06 6.48 -7.38
N SER A 53 4.21 7.80 -7.24
CA SER A 53 4.77 8.43 -6.05
C SER A 53 3.75 9.39 -5.47
N TYR A 54 3.61 9.37 -4.15
CA TYR A 54 2.69 10.21 -3.39
C TYR A 54 3.48 10.95 -2.30
N THR A 55 3.40 12.27 -2.33
CA THR A 55 3.87 13.12 -1.24
C THR A 55 2.73 13.26 -0.25
N LEU A 56 2.95 12.78 0.98
CA LEU A 56 1.93 12.77 2.03
C LEU A 56 2.15 13.97 2.94
N ASN A 57 1.08 14.69 3.28
CA ASN A 57 1.12 15.66 4.37
C ASN A 57 1.21 14.97 5.74
N ALA A 58 1.31 15.75 6.83
CA ALA A 58 1.49 15.20 8.17
C ALA A 58 0.33 14.25 8.59
N ARG A 59 -0.90 14.58 8.22
CA ARG A 59 -2.09 13.78 8.56
C ARG A 59 -2.11 12.48 7.77
N GLU A 60 -1.95 12.55 6.46
CA GLU A 60 -1.89 11.38 5.58
C GLU A 60 -0.73 10.47 5.94
N ASN A 61 0.41 11.05 6.31
CA ASN A 61 1.57 10.29 6.76
C ASN A 61 1.27 9.52 8.06
N ALA A 62 0.59 10.14 9.02
CA ALA A 62 0.19 9.44 10.24
C ALA A 62 -0.77 8.29 9.95
N THR A 63 -1.75 8.50 9.06
CA THR A 63 -2.67 7.44 8.62
C THR A 63 -1.94 6.32 7.90
N ALA A 64 -1.08 6.63 6.93
CA ALA A 64 -0.30 5.62 6.21
C ALA A 64 0.61 4.83 7.18
N SER A 65 1.30 5.51 8.09
CA SER A 65 2.13 4.85 9.11
C SER A 65 1.34 3.87 9.96
N ALA A 66 0.13 4.23 10.38
CA ALA A 66 -0.72 3.35 11.16
C ALA A 66 -1.15 2.12 10.36
N ILE A 67 -1.44 2.27 9.06
CA ILE A 67 -1.80 1.16 8.17
C ILE A 67 -0.61 0.23 7.94
N PHE A 68 0.60 0.76 7.68
CA PHE A 68 1.79 -0.08 7.50
C PHE A 68 2.13 -0.88 8.75
N ARG A 69 1.99 -0.29 9.93
CA ARG A 69 2.16 -1.02 11.19
C ARG A 69 1.16 -2.18 11.31
N LYS A 70 -0.12 -1.98 10.99
CA LYS A 70 -1.11 -3.06 10.97
C LYS A 70 -0.73 -4.15 9.96
N LEU A 71 -0.25 -3.78 8.77
CA LEU A 71 0.20 -4.76 7.76
C LEU A 71 1.36 -5.63 8.26
N GLU A 72 2.32 -5.02 8.95
CA GLU A 72 3.46 -5.69 9.58
C GLU A 72 3.02 -6.62 10.72
N GLU A 73 2.13 -6.15 11.59
CA GLU A 73 1.53 -6.95 12.67
C GLU A 73 0.86 -8.21 12.12
N GLU A 74 0.09 -8.09 11.03
CA GLU A 74 -0.55 -9.25 10.40
C GLU A 74 0.42 -10.16 9.63
N ASP A 75 1.55 -9.65 9.13
CA ASP A 75 2.52 -10.49 8.41
C ASP A 75 3.27 -11.45 9.34
N HIS A 76 3.36 -11.09 10.62
CA HIS A 76 3.96 -11.91 11.67
C HIS A 76 2.91 -12.63 12.54
N SER A 77 1.63 -12.56 12.16
CA SER A 77 0.52 -13.12 12.92
C SER A 77 0.20 -14.55 12.47
N ASP A 78 0.03 -15.46 13.44
CA ASP A 78 -0.50 -16.80 13.22
C ASP A 78 -2.05 -16.82 13.17
N TYR A 79 -2.68 -15.64 13.18
CA TYR A 79 -4.13 -15.54 13.15
C TYR A 79 -4.70 -16.07 11.81
N PRO A 80 -5.71 -16.96 11.83
CA PRO A 80 -6.22 -17.58 10.60
C PRO A 80 -6.74 -16.61 9.53
N TYR A 81 -7.13 -15.38 9.91
CA TYR A 81 -7.64 -14.36 8.99
C TYR A 81 -6.63 -13.22 8.74
N ALA A 82 -5.35 -13.42 9.05
CA ALA A 82 -4.32 -12.41 8.86
C ALA A 82 -4.25 -11.91 7.40
N LYS A 83 -4.44 -12.79 6.41
CA LYS A 83 -4.45 -12.39 4.98
C LYS A 83 -5.67 -11.56 4.60
N GLU A 84 -6.84 -11.84 5.16
CA GLU A 84 -8.05 -11.04 4.99
C GLU A 84 -7.91 -9.65 5.62
N LEU A 85 -7.27 -9.57 6.79
CA LEU A 85 -6.95 -8.31 7.45
C LEU A 85 -5.94 -7.51 6.64
N GLN A 86 -4.86 -8.14 6.16
CA GLN A 86 -3.90 -7.50 5.25
C GLN A 86 -4.61 -6.92 4.01
N ARG A 87 -5.51 -7.69 3.38
CA ARG A 87 -6.30 -7.22 2.23
C ARG A 87 -7.15 -5.99 2.62
N THR A 88 -7.79 -6.02 3.78
CA THR A 88 -8.60 -4.90 4.29
C THR A 88 -7.76 -3.63 4.51
N TYR A 89 -6.59 -3.77 5.12
CA TYR A 89 -5.68 -2.65 5.37
C TYR A 89 -5.07 -2.08 4.08
N LEU A 90 -4.80 -2.93 3.07
CA LEU A 90 -4.41 -2.45 1.75
C LEU A 90 -5.55 -1.67 1.07
N ILE A 91 -6.81 -2.11 1.21
CA ILE A 91 -7.96 -1.36 0.69
C ILE A 91 -8.05 0.02 1.35
N GLU A 92 -7.84 0.09 2.67
CA GLU A 92 -7.79 1.35 3.42
C GLU A 92 -6.69 2.28 2.87
N LEU A 93 -5.50 1.72 2.59
CA LEU A 93 -4.39 2.47 2.00
C LEU A 93 -4.74 2.98 0.59
N MET A 94 -5.29 2.14 -0.27
CA MET A 94 -5.68 2.54 -1.62
C MET A 94 -6.75 3.64 -1.59
N HIS A 95 -7.69 3.57 -0.64
CA HIS A 95 -8.68 4.62 -0.43
C HIS A 95 -8.03 5.95 -0.03
N LEU A 96 -7.04 5.93 0.88
CA LEU A 96 -6.26 7.11 1.24
C LEU A 96 -5.59 7.72 -0.01
N LEU A 97 -4.94 6.90 -0.83
CA LEU A 97 -4.25 7.37 -2.04
C LEU A 97 -5.19 7.93 -3.12
N LEU A 98 -6.41 7.38 -3.23
CA LEU A 98 -7.44 7.95 -4.09
C LEU A 98 -7.89 9.33 -3.62
N LYS A 99 -8.03 9.52 -2.31
CA LYS A 99 -8.41 10.82 -1.73
C LYS A 99 -7.33 11.88 -1.90
N ILE A 100 -6.06 11.51 -1.99
CA ILE A 100 -4.95 12.45 -2.23
C ILE A 100 -4.92 12.92 -3.69
N ARG A 101 -5.41 12.08 -4.61
CA ARG A 101 -5.43 12.38 -6.06
C ARG A 101 -6.62 13.22 -6.50
N ASN A 102 -7.68 13.29 -5.69
CA ASN A 102 -8.92 14.04 -5.96
C ASN A 102 -8.94 15.32 -5.12
#